data_AF-A0A0G1QN55-F1
#
_entry.id   AF-A0A0G1QN55-F1
#
_cell.length_a   1.000
_cell.length_b   1.000
_cell.length_c   1.000
_cell.angle_alpha   90.00
_cell.angle_beta   90.00
_cell.angle_gamma   90.00
#
_symmetry.space_group_name_H-M   'P 1'
#
loop_
_entity.id
_entity.type
_entity.pdbx_description
1 polymer ?
#
loop_
_entity_poly.entity_id
_entity_poly.type
_entity_poly.pdbx_seq_one_letter_code
_entity_poly.pdbx_strand_id
1 'polypeptide(L)'
;MNKKYIFVSIIVSMFIVVALGFFYFFNQQQPTDRQVINKKEEQTVTSNSIILKIPIIEYKVPGNVLSDPIVKSYTNRTVQKGSEFIIEASTLGYLLSGQVGDIKLKLIEIKNNSVVVDVLADKQFDKNFYPRKTIERKEISNNSCISALPLVTDSYYEFCFNVENENGQTALKYKIQGESTMPRP
;
A
#
# COMPACT_ATOMS: atom_id res chain seq x y z
N MET A 1 -72.72 19.75 -27.93
CA MET A 1 -71.25 19.56 -27.77
C MET A 1 -70.84 18.26 -28.45
N ASN A 2 -69.94 18.35 -29.43
CA ASN A 2 -69.56 17.21 -30.27
C ASN A 2 -68.62 16.25 -29.51
N LYS A 3 -69.09 15.03 -29.24
CA LYS A 3 -68.33 13.96 -28.55
C LYS A 3 -66.95 13.67 -29.16
N LYS A 4 -66.76 13.99 -30.46
CA LYS A 4 -65.48 13.86 -31.16
C LYS A 4 -64.39 14.80 -30.62
N TYR A 5 -64.73 16.01 -30.17
CA TYR A 5 -63.74 16.97 -29.66
C TYR A 5 -63.20 16.61 -28.27
N ILE A 6 -64.03 15.98 -27.45
CA ILE A 6 -63.63 15.52 -26.11
C ILE A 6 -62.57 14.40 -26.25
N PHE A 7 -62.79 13.47 -27.19
CA PHE A 7 -61.87 12.36 -27.41
C PHE A 7 -60.50 12.83 -27.94
N VAL A 8 -60.49 13.78 -28.87
CA VAL A 8 -59.23 14.36 -29.39
C VAL A 8 -58.49 15.15 -28.30
N SER A 9 -59.20 15.89 -27.44
CA SER A 9 -58.59 16.63 -26.34
C SER A 9 -57.91 15.73 -25.30
N ILE A 10 -58.46 14.54 -25.04
CA ILE A 10 -57.88 13.58 -24.09
C ILE A 10 -56.61 12.94 -24.67
N ILE A 11 -56.61 12.61 -25.97
CA ILE A 11 -55.43 12.03 -26.63
C ILE A 11 -54.29 13.05 -26.66
N VAL A 12 -54.57 14.31 -27.01
CA VAL A 12 -53.54 15.36 -27.07
C VAL A 12 -52.96 15.65 -25.68
N SER A 13 -53.78 15.68 -24.62
CA SER A 13 -53.25 15.89 -23.26
C SER A 13 -52.37 14.73 -22.80
N MET A 14 -52.71 13.49 -23.14
CA MET A 14 -51.92 12.31 -22.79
C MET A 14 -50.54 12.33 -23.48
N PHE A 15 -50.47 12.74 -24.75
CA PHE A 15 -49.19 12.89 -25.47
C PHE A 15 -48.29 13.97 -24.87
N ILE A 16 -48.85 15.09 -24.41
CA ILE A 16 -48.08 16.17 -23.77
C ILE A 16 -47.46 15.71 -22.45
N VAL A 17 -48.20 14.95 -21.64
CA VAL A 17 -47.69 14.42 -20.36
C VAL A 17 -46.56 13.41 -20.57
N VAL A 18 -46.69 12.53 -21.57
CA VAL A 18 -45.64 11.55 -21.90
C VAL A 18 -44.38 12.25 -22.44
N ALA A 19 -44.54 13.27 -23.28
CA ALA A 19 -43.41 14.06 -23.80
C ALA A 19 -42.67 14.82 -22.69
N LEU A 20 -43.40 15.42 -21.74
CA LEU A 20 -42.81 16.10 -20.58
C LEU A 20 -42.07 15.13 -19.64
N GLY A 21 -42.61 13.93 -19.42
CA GLY A 21 -41.95 12.87 -18.64
C GLY A 21 -40.64 12.40 -19.28
N PHE A 22 -40.63 12.21 -20.61
CA PHE A 22 -39.42 11.86 -21.35
C PHE A 22 -38.35 12.95 -21.29
N PHE A 23 -38.75 14.22 -21.39
CA PHE A 23 -37.82 15.35 -21.28
C PHE A 23 -37.19 15.45 -19.88
N TYR A 24 -37.98 15.18 -18.83
CA TYR A 24 -37.48 15.18 -17.45
C TYR A 24 -36.51 14.02 -17.19
N PHE A 25 -36.76 12.85 -17.78
CA PHE A 25 -35.87 11.68 -17.66
C PHE A 25 -34.54 11.88 -18.41
N PHE A 26 -34.56 12.47 -19.61
CA PHE A 26 -33.35 12.76 -20.37
C PHE A 26 -32.51 13.90 -19.75
N ASN A 27 -33.14 14.90 -19.12
CA ASN A 27 -32.39 15.95 -18.41
C ASN A 27 -31.70 15.47 -17.13
N GLN A 28 -32.11 14.33 -16.55
CA GLN A 28 -31.35 13.70 -15.45
C GLN A 28 -30.19 12.82 -15.92
N GLN A 29 -30.08 12.56 -17.23
CA GLN A 29 -28.99 11.78 -17.83
C GLN A 29 -27.98 12.65 -18.59
N GLN A 30 -27.91 13.95 -18.33
CA GLN A 30 -26.70 14.68 -18.70
C GLN A 30 -25.53 14.11 -17.87
N PRO A 31 -24.50 13.53 -18.49
CA PRO A 31 -23.27 13.25 -17.76
C PRO A 31 -22.83 14.60 -17.21
N THR A 32 -22.73 14.68 -15.90
CA THR A 32 -22.16 15.84 -15.23
C THR A 32 -20.78 15.98 -15.82
N ASP A 33 -20.58 16.99 -16.68
CA ASP A 33 -19.28 17.56 -16.94
C ASP A 33 -18.73 17.90 -15.56
N ARG A 34 -17.93 16.96 -15.04
CA ARG A 34 -17.26 17.12 -13.76
C ARG A 34 -16.36 18.30 -13.96
N GLN A 35 -16.81 19.39 -13.35
CA GLN A 35 -16.01 20.51 -12.92
C GLN A 35 -14.58 20.07 -12.67
N VAL A 36 -13.68 20.84 -13.28
CA VAL A 36 -12.26 20.98 -12.98
C VAL A 36 -12.03 20.84 -11.47
N ILE A 37 -11.83 19.61 -11.01
CA ILE A 37 -11.00 19.39 -9.85
C ILE A 37 -9.61 19.41 -10.45
N ASN A 38 -8.87 20.48 -10.15
CA ASN A 38 -7.42 20.44 -10.10
C ASN A 38 -7.06 19.20 -9.28
N LYS A 39 -6.98 18.02 -9.93
CA LYS A 39 -6.00 17.03 -9.54
C LYS A 39 -4.72 17.85 -9.59
N LYS A 40 -4.22 18.22 -8.41
CA LYS A 40 -2.78 18.27 -8.20
C LYS A 40 -2.27 17.08 -8.99
N GLU A 41 -1.69 17.34 -10.15
CA GLU A 41 -0.87 16.35 -10.81
C GLU A 41 0.09 15.95 -9.71
N GLU A 42 -0.19 14.78 -9.13
CA GLU A 42 0.75 14.05 -8.32
C GLU A 42 1.88 13.83 -9.32
N GLN A 43 2.82 14.78 -9.34
CA GLN A 43 3.95 14.75 -10.25
C GLN A 43 4.56 13.38 -10.02
N THR A 44 4.41 12.50 -11.00
CA THR A 44 5.14 11.25 -11.02
C THR A 44 6.59 11.66 -11.17
N VAL A 45 7.33 11.74 -10.05
CA VAL A 45 8.79 11.75 -10.10
C VAL A 45 9.16 10.51 -10.90
N THR A 46 9.71 10.73 -12.10
CA THR A 46 10.23 9.71 -13.01
C THR A 46 11.54 9.15 -12.48
N SER A 47 11.60 8.86 -11.17
CA SER A 47 12.67 8.07 -10.63
C SER A 47 12.42 6.62 -11.00
N ASN A 48 13.46 5.97 -11.54
CA ASN A 48 13.45 4.55 -11.82
C ASN A 48 13.98 3.72 -10.64
N SER A 49 14.39 4.37 -9.54
CA SER A 49 14.94 3.66 -8.38
C SER A 49 14.64 4.37 -7.07
N ILE A 50 14.72 3.61 -5.98
CA ILE A 50 14.70 4.13 -4.61
C ILE A 50 15.99 3.75 -3.89
N ILE A 51 16.32 4.50 -2.85
CA ILE A 51 17.33 4.09 -1.86
C ILE A 51 16.60 3.35 -0.74
N LEU A 52 16.81 2.04 -0.61
CA LEU A 52 16.42 1.30 0.58
C LEU A 52 17.45 1.54 1.70
N LYS A 53 17.02 2.13 2.81
CA LYS A 53 17.83 2.34 4.00
C LYS A 53 17.64 1.18 4.98
N ILE A 54 18.64 0.31 5.04
CA ILE A 54 18.68 -0.87 5.89
C ILE A 54 19.25 -0.45 7.26
N PRO A 55 18.48 -0.51 8.36
CA PRO A 55 18.96 -0.11 9.67
C PRO A 55 20.03 -1.08 10.18
N ILE A 56 21.11 -0.53 10.74
CA ILE A 56 22.10 -1.27 11.54
C ILE A 56 21.73 -1.06 13.01
N ILE A 57 21.35 -2.14 13.68
CA ILE A 57 20.83 -2.10 15.05
C ILE A 57 21.88 -2.58 16.04
N GLU A 58 22.03 -1.84 17.14
CA GLU A 58 22.72 -2.27 18.35
C GLU A 58 21.75 -2.30 19.52
N TYR A 59 22.08 -3.07 20.56
CA TYR A 59 21.30 -3.17 21.78
C TYR A 59 21.98 -2.45 22.93
N LYS A 60 21.21 -1.80 23.81
CA LYS A 60 21.74 -1.09 24.99
C LYS A 60 22.51 -2.02 25.92
N VAL A 61 22.06 -3.27 26.01
CA VAL A 61 22.66 -4.27 26.88
C VAL A 61 23.03 -5.48 26.00
N PRO A 62 24.31 -5.88 25.94
CA PRO A 62 24.70 -7.12 25.28
C PRO A 62 24.18 -8.33 26.06
N GLY A 63 23.74 -9.39 25.35
CA GLY A 63 23.24 -10.64 25.94
C GLY A 63 21.73 -10.79 25.90
N ASN A 64 21.17 -11.67 26.75
CA ASN A 64 19.75 -12.08 26.72
C ASN A 64 18.80 -11.07 27.40
N VAL A 65 19.24 -9.82 27.62
CA VAL A 65 18.43 -8.80 28.29
C VAL A 65 17.61 -8.04 27.24
N LEU A 66 16.28 -8.02 27.42
CA LEU A 66 15.36 -7.20 26.63
C LEU A 66 15.76 -5.73 26.74
N SER A 67 16.31 -5.19 25.66
CA SER A 67 16.50 -3.75 25.50
C SER A 67 15.96 -3.30 24.16
N ASP A 68 15.51 -2.05 24.12
CA ASP A 68 15.01 -1.47 22.87
C ASP A 68 16.14 -1.45 21.83
N PRO A 69 15.85 -1.84 20.58
CA PRO A 69 16.82 -1.73 19.51
C PRO A 69 17.18 -0.26 19.28
N ILE A 70 18.48 0.05 19.23
CA ILE A 70 19.00 1.36 18.85
C ILE A 70 19.48 1.27 17.41
N VAL A 71 18.90 2.10 16.53
CA VAL A 71 19.45 2.25 15.19
C VAL A 71 20.71 3.12 15.25
N LYS A 72 21.86 2.55 14.92
CA LYS A 72 23.17 3.22 14.96
C LYS A 72 23.49 3.94 13.67
N SER A 73 23.16 3.30 12.55
CA SER A 73 23.39 3.81 11.21
C SER A 73 22.49 3.11 10.21
N TYR A 74 22.61 3.47 8.94
CA TYR A 74 21.90 2.82 7.84
C TYR A 74 22.90 2.44 6.75
N THR A 75 22.70 1.27 6.16
CA THR A 75 23.31 0.90 4.88
C THR A 75 22.32 1.18 3.76
N ASN A 76 22.81 1.82 2.70
CA ASN A 76 21.98 2.17 1.55
C ASN A 76 22.09 1.09 0.48
N ARG A 77 20.95 0.66 -0.05
CA ARG A 77 20.86 -0.23 -1.20
C ARG A 77 19.95 0.37 -2.26
N THR A 78 20.41 0.48 -3.49
CA THR A 78 19.55 0.93 -4.59
C THR A 78 18.63 -0.21 -5.04
N VAL A 79 17.33 0.09 -5.15
CA VAL A 79 16.31 -0.83 -5.65
C VAL A 79 15.69 -0.23 -6.91
N GLN A 80 15.71 -0.98 -8.01
CA GLN A 80 15.17 -0.52 -9.29
C GLN A 80 13.66 -0.80 -9.38
N LYS A 81 12.93 0.06 -10.10
CA LYS A 81 11.53 -0.17 -10.44
C LYS A 81 11.40 -1.48 -11.22
N GLY A 82 10.43 -2.30 -10.85
CA GLY A 82 10.21 -3.64 -11.38
C GLY A 82 11.07 -4.73 -10.74
N SER A 83 12.06 -4.40 -9.91
CA SER A 83 12.91 -5.39 -9.23
C SER A 83 12.31 -5.89 -7.91
N GLU A 84 12.69 -7.11 -7.56
CA GLU A 84 12.39 -7.72 -6.26
C GLU A 84 13.49 -7.39 -5.25
N PHE A 85 13.11 -7.20 -3.99
CA PHE A 85 14.02 -6.96 -2.89
C PHE A 85 13.46 -7.60 -1.61
N ILE A 86 14.35 -7.80 -0.63
CA ILE A 86 14.03 -8.45 0.64
C ILE A 86 14.21 -7.42 1.75
N ILE A 87 13.26 -7.40 2.68
CA ILE A 87 13.40 -6.72 3.96
C ILE A 87 13.66 -7.80 5.01
N GLU A 88 14.85 -7.74 5.60
CA GLU A 88 15.33 -8.79 6.50
C GLU A 88 14.93 -8.51 7.95
N ALA A 89 14.23 -9.45 8.57
CA ALA A 89 13.89 -9.45 10.00
C ALA A 89 15.16 -9.49 10.87
N SER A 90 16.23 -10.10 10.36
CA SER A 90 17.54 -10.16 11.04
C SER A 90 18.18 -8.81 11.28
N THR A 91 17.73 -7.73 10.63
CA THR A 91 18.19 -6.38 11.00
C THR A 91 17.89 -6.03 12.46
N LEU A 92 16.93 -6.70 13.11
CA LEU A 92 16.71 -6.57 14.55
C LEU A 92 17.94 -6.99 15.35
N GLY A 93 18.80 -7.90 14.89
CA GLY A 93 20.04 -8.29 15.58
C GLY A 93 19.86 -9.37 16.67
N TYR A 94 18.66 -9.52 17.23
CA TYR A 94 18.35 -10.57 18.21
C TYR A 94 17.15 -11.41 17.77
N LEU A 95 17.38 -12.36 16.84
CA LEU A 95 16.44 -13.42 16.54
C LEU A 95 17.17 -14.77 16.62
N LEU A 96 16.85 -15.53 17.65
CA LEU A 96 17.30 -16.90 17.88
C LEU A 96 16.80 -17.89 16.81
N SER A 97 15.91 -17.43 15.93
CA SER A 97 15.61 -18.08 14.65
C SER A 97 16.12 -17.18 13.53
N GLY A 98 17.39 -17.36 13.14
CA GLY A 98 17.98 -16.60 12.04
C GLY A 98 17.03 -16.57 10.84
N GLN A 99 16.65 -15.36 10.44
CA GLN A 99 15.98 -15.06 9.16
C GLN A 99 14.50 -15.47 9.03
N VAL A 100 13.78 -15.76 10.12
CA VAL A 100 12.33 -16.00 10.04
C VAL A 100 11.59 -14.67 10.02
N GLY A 101 10.61 -14.54 9.14
CA GLY A 101 9.79 -13.32 9.01
C GLY A 101 10.31 -12.31 7.98
N ASP A 102 11.40 -12.60 7.24
CA ASP A 102 11.80 -11.74 6.12
C ASP A 102 10.66 -11.63 5.10
N ILE A 103 10.43 -10.44 4.55
CA ILE A 103 9.42 -10.22 3.50
C ILE A 103 10.10 -9.94 2.16
N LYS A 104 9.59 -10.57 1.10
CA LYS A 104 9.99 -10.30 -0.28
C LYS A 104 8.97 -9.37 -0.94
N LEU A 105 9.47 -8.24 -1.44
CA LEU A 105 8.70 -7.19 -2.06
C LEU A 105 9.13 -6.98 -3.51
N LYS A 106 8.23 -6.46 -4.34
CA LYS A 106 8.56 -5.96 -5.67
C LYS A 106 8.20 -4.50 -5.79
N LEU A 107 9.14 -3.67 -6.24
CA LEU A 107 8.88 -2.25 -6.46
C LEU A 107 8.09 -2.05 -7.75
N ILE A 108 6.88 -1.51 -7.66
CA ILE A 108 5.98 -1.32 -8.82
C ILE A 108 6.02 0.11 -9.31
N GLU A 109 5.90 1.07 -8.39
CA GLU A 109 5.80 2.49 -8.73
C GLU A 109 6.47 3.36 -7.66
N ILE A 110 6.98 4.51 -8.07
CA ILE A 110 7.56 5.54 -7.22
C ILE A 110 6.76 6.81 -7.46
N LYS A 111 6.23 7.41 -6.40
CA LYS A 111 5.51 8.68 -6.40
C LYS A 111 6.22 9.67 -5.48
N ASN A 112 5.80 10.93 -5.48
CA ASN A 112 6.47 11.99 -4.73
C ASN A 112 6.58 11.73 -3.21
N ASN A 113 5.62 11.02 -2.60
CA ASN A 113 5.56 10.79 -1.16
C ASN A 113 5.19 9.34 -0.81
N SER A 114 5.21 8.46 -1.79
CA SER A 114 4.84 7.06 -1.59
C SER A 114 5.55 6.16 -2.59
N VAL A 115 5.65 4.89 -2.25
CA VAL A 115 6.13 3.83 -3.15
C VAL A 115 5.09 2.72 -3.19
N VAL A 116 4.79 2.22 -4.37
CA VAL A 116 3.86 1.10 -4.53
C VAL A 116 4.68 -0.17 -4.64
N VAL A 117 4.36 -1.15 -3.81
CA VAL A 117 5.00 -2.46 -3.80
C VAL A 117 3.98 -3.58 -3.88
N ASP A 118 4.38 -4.71 -4.46
CA ASP A 118 3.67 -5.97 -4.34
C ASP A 118 4.38 -6.83 -3.27
N VAL A 119 3.64 -7.35 -2.30
CA VAL A 119 4.15 -8.30 -1.31
C VAL A 119 4.06 -9.71 -1.89
N LEU A 120 5.23 -10.31 -2.14
CA LEU A 120 5.32 -11.55 -2.91
C LEU A 120 5.33 -12.79 -2.02
N ALA A 121 6.19 -12.79 -0.99
CA ALA A 121 6.47 -13.98 -0.20
C ALA A 121 6.98 -13.62 1.19
N ASP A 122 6.81 -14.55 2.12
CA ASP A 122 7.34 -14.48 3.48
C ASP A 122 8.34 -15.62 3.67
N LYS A 123 9.42 -15.36 4.40
CA LYS A 123 10.41 -16.37 4.75
C LYS A 123 10.02 -17.12 6.00
N GLN A 124 9.99 -18.44 5.91
CA GLN A 124 9.58 -19.33 6.99
C GLN A 124 10.76 -19.92 7.75
N PHE A 125 10.46 -20.75 8.76
CA PHE A 125 11.44 -21.37 9.66
C PHE A 125 12.49 -22.24 8.94
N ASP A 126 12.09 -22.87 7.83
CA ASP A 126 12.99 -23.65 6.96
C ASP A 126 13.90 -22.77 6.08
N LYS A 127 13.85 -21.44 6.26
CA LYS A 127 14.60 -20.41 5.52
C LYS A 127 14.19 -20.26 4.05
N ASN A 128 13.10 -20.88 3.62
CA ASN A 128 12.57 -20.72 2.27
C ASN A 128 11.52 -19.61 2.19
N PHE A 129 11.42 -18.97 1.03
CA PHE A 129 10.35 -18.01 0.73
C PHE A 129 9.13 -18.73 0.18
N TYR A 130 7.99 -18.53 0.83
CA TYR A 130 6.72 -19.06 0.39
C TYR A 130 5.83 -17.92 -0.11
N PRO A 131 5.26 -18.05 -1.33
CA PRO A 131 4.43 -17.01 -1.88
C PRO A 131 3.18 -16.79 -1.03
N ARG A 132 2.75 -15.53 -0.90
CA ARG A 132 1.43 -15.23 -0.33
C ARG A 132 0.35 -15.81 -1.22
N LYS A 133 -0.73 -16.32 -0.62
CA LYS A 133 -1.90 -16.85 -1.36
C LYS A 133 -2.51 -15.80 -2.29
N THR A 134 -2.48 -14.54 -1.88
CA THR A 134 -2.95 -13.40 -2.65
C THR A 134 -1.83 -12.37 -2.71
N ILE A 135 -1.51 -11.89 -3.92
CA ILE A 135 -0.56 -10.79 -4.09
C ILE A 135 -1.19 -9.54 -3.49
N GLU A 136 -0.56 -9.02 -2.45
CA GLU A 136 -1.01 -7.82 -1.76
C GLU A 136 -0.26 -6.62 -2.32
N ARG A 137 -0.96 -5.75 -3.06
CA ARG A 137 -0.41 -4.47 -3.51
C ARG A 137 -0.60 -3.42 -2.42
N LYS A 138 0.50 -2.80 -1.99
CA LYS A 138 0.52 -1.76 -0.96
C LYS A 138 1.14 -0.48 -1.48
N GLU A 139 0.44 0.63 -1.26
CA GLU A 139 1.04 1.95 -1.33
C GLU A 139 1.64 2.29 0.03
N ILE A 140 2.95 2.36 0.09
CA ILE A 140 3.71 2.69 1.28
C ILE A 140 3.90 4.20 1.32
N SER A 141 3.38 4.82 2.37
CA SER A 141 3.61 6.22 2.76
C SER A 141 4.24 6.26 4.15
N ASN A 142 4.39 7.45 4.75
CA ASN A 142 4.94 7.58 6.09
C ASN A 142 4.15 6.77 7.14
N ASN A 143 4.87 6.02 7.96
CA ASN A 143 4.37 5.07 8.95
C ASN A 143 3.47 3.95 8.40
N SER A 144 3.52 3.66 7.10
CA SER A 144 2.81 2.50 6.55
C SER A 144 3.51 1.22 6.97
N CYS A 145 2.77 0.22 7.41
CA CYS A 145 3.34 -1.03 7.90
C CYS A 145 2.85 -2.25 7.08
N ILE A 146 3.73 -3.26 6.98
CA ILE A 146 3.43 -4.55 6.36
C ILE A 146 3.73 -5.62 7.40
N SER A 147 2.71 -6.38 7.78
CA SER A 147 2.86 -7.54 8.66
C SER A 147 3.45 -8.72 7.88
N ALA A 148 4.48 -9.37 8.41
CA ALA A 148 4.87 -10.69 7.96
C ALA A 148 3.96 -11.76 8.55
N LEU A 149 3.77 -12.85 7.81
CA LEU A 149 2.92 -13.98 8.21
C LEU A 149 3.76 -15.26 8.35
N PRO A 150 4.68 -15.35 9.32
CA PRO A 150 5.40 -16.60 9.57
C PRO A 150 4.43 -17.68 10.07
N LEU A 151 4.29 -18.77 9.31
CA LEU A 151 3.24 -19.80 9.54
C LEU A 151 3.35 -20.57 10.86
N VAL A 152 4.48 -20.50 11.57
CA VAL A 152 4.80 -21.46 12.65
C VAL A 152 5.49 -20.84 13.86
N THR A 153 5.42 -19.52 14.00
CA THR A 153 6.04 -18.85 15.13
C THR A 153 5.02 -18.09 15.95
N ASP A 154 5.13 -18.23 17.26
CA ASP A 154 4.58 -17.35 18.31
C ASP A 154 5.13 -15.90 18.25
N SER A 155 5.65 -15.51 17.09
CA SER A 155 6.22 -14.19 16.82
C SER A 155 5.51 -13.53 15.65
N TYR A 156 5.13 -12.28 15.86
CA TYR A 156 4.57 -11.37 14.88
C TYR A 156 5.62 -10.32 14.53
N TYR A 157 5.84 -10.07 13.24
CA TYR A 157 6.71 -9.00 12.76
C TYR A 157 5.93 -8.04 11.88
N GLU A 158 6.14 -6.75 12.13
CA GLU A 158 5.56 -5.66 11.39
C GLU A 158 6.66 -4.72 10.91
N PHE A 159 6.76 -4.59 9.59
CA PHE A 159 7.74 -3.76 8.92
C PHE A 159 7.11 -2.40 8.66
N CYS A 160 7.48 -1.40 9.45
CA CYS A 160 6.95 -0.05 9.33
C CYS A 160 7.92 0.84 8.57
N PHE A 161 7.41 1.48 7.53
CA PHE A 161 8.19 2.22 6.56
C PHE A 161 7.96 3.72 6.67
N ASN A 162 8.98 4.48 6.30
CA ASN A 162 8.94 5.92 6.08
C ASN A 162 9.53 6.23 4.71
N VAL A 163 8.89 7.15 4.01
CA VAL A 163 9.31 7.62 2.69
C VAL A 163 9.93 9.01 2.89
N GLU A 164 11.22 9.08 2.66
CA GLU A 164 12.02 10.30 2.75
C GLU A 164 12.42 10.72 1.32
N ASN A 165 12.61 12.02 1.08
CA ASN A 165 13.23 12.51 -0.15
C ASN A 165 14.59 13.11 0.22
N GLU A 166 15.67 12.52 -0.29
CA GLU A 166 17.04 12.95 -0.02
C GLU A 166 17.76 13.23 -1.33
N ASN A 167 18.31 14.44 -1.47
CA ASN A 167 19.05 14.85 -2.67
C ASN A 167 18.27 14.62 -3.99
N GLY A 168 16.94 14.75 -3.95
CA GLY A 168 16.07 14.52 -5.10
C GLY A 168 15.77 13.05 -5.41
N GLN A 169 16.19 12.11 -4.55
CA GLN A 169 15.90 10.69 -4.68
C GLN A 169 14.98 10.21 -3.55
N THR A 170 13.98 9.40 -3.89
CA THR A 170 13.11 8.76 -2.91
C THR A 170 13.88 7.69 -2.14
N ALA A 171 13.90 7.81 -0.83
CA ALA A 171 14.48 6.85 0.09
C ALA A 171 13.38 6.16 0.90
N LEU A 172 13.43 4.83 0.95
CA LEU A 172 12.56 4.01 1.76
C LEU A 172 13.32 3.53 2.98
N LYS A 173 12.91 4.01 4.14
CA LYS A 173 13.47 3.63 5.43
C LYS A 173 12.48 2.73 6.14
N TYR A 174 12.97 1.77 6.92
CA TYR A 174 12.09 0.92 7.70
C TYR A 174 12.61 0.70 9.12
N LYS A 175 11.66 0.40 10.00
CA LYS A 175 11.88 -0.17 11.32
C LYS A 175 11.05 -1.44 11.41
N ILE A 176 11.49 -2.36 12.24
CA ILE A 176 10.76 -3.60 12.49
C ILE A 176 10.22 -3.52 13.90
N GLN A 177 8.92 -3.77 14.03
CA GLN A 177 8.25 -3.97 15.29
C GLN A 177 7.96 -5.46 15.39
N GLY A 178 8.32 -6.07 16.52
CA GLY A 178 8.15 -7.50 16.70
C GLY A 178 7.64 -7.80 18.10
N GLU A 179 6.66 -8.69 18.19
CA GLU A 179 6.19 -9.26 19.44
C GLU A 179 6.37 -10.78 19.36
N SER A 180 6.90 -11.39 20.43
CA SER A 180 7.09 -12.84 20.52
C SER A 180 6.58 -13.30 21.87
N THR A 181 5.66 -14.25 21.89
CA THR A 181 5.18 -14.88 23.12
C THR A 181 6.10 -16.03 23.56
N MET A 182 7.02 -16.49 22.70
CA MET A 182 8.06 -17.43 23.09
C MET A 182 9.11 -16.78 24.01
N PRO A 183 9.47 -17.43 25.12
CA PRO A 183 10.62 -17.02 25.92
C PRO A 183 11.88 -17.13 25.07
N ARG A 184 12.69 -16.07 25.07
CA ARG A 184 13.98 -16.08 24.35
C ARG A 184 14.91 -17.07 25.06
N PRO A 185 15.51 -18.05 24.36
CA PRO A 185 16.53 -18.93 24.94
C PRO A 185 17.74 -18.18 25.53
#